data_AF-A0A8T0VYR7-F1
#
_entry.id   AF-A0A8T0VYR7-F1
#
_cell.length_a   1.000
_cell.length_b   1.000
_cell.length_c   1.000
_cell.angle_alpha   90.00
_cell.angle_beta   90.00
_cell.angle_gamma   90.00
#
_symmetry.space_group_name_H-M   'P 1'
#
loop_
_entity.id
_entity.type
_entity.pdbx_description
1 polymer ?
#
loop_
_entity_poly.entity_id
_entity_poly.type
_entity_poly.pdbx_seq_one_letter_code
_entity_poly.pdbx_strand_id
1 'polypeptide(L)'
;MDEFARAVEDGLKLSKRLVLPGGLPPPRPPSGMDRTVSAAAASGPDPRLLPTAPMAYAVVTDPGAVDTPDVPSYQPYVYGRLDPPAMIPLQMKEVDLAVDCALDAAHVTLRARWWLHCITRSRECDVRLVVPMGEQGSILGAEVTIGRRSLNTQVIEVEDHTVQNHVNIESGSLLKPQLFFLTISQVEGGADIYATFRWSQKLLYDSGRFSVDIPFRFPYFVNPLPKVFMKREKIQLTVNSGFSKEVLLQGTSHPLKEKGRHGDKLSFMHEAVVENWSSKDFNFSYSVYSADLSGAVLVQPATLRDYDDRDMFCIFLLPGSGNRKVFRKAVVFIVDTSGSMQGKPLDNVKHAVSTALSELAQGDYFNIITFNDELHSFSSCLEQVNEKTIASTTDWINSNFVAEGGTDIMHPLSEAMALLSSVHDALPQIYLITDGSVDDEHNICQTMKTEITNRGSKCPRISTFGLGLHCNHYFLRMLASIGKGHYDAALETASIESRILKWFGRASSTIVANISIDDIKHLDDFEVDSEYIPDISAKSPLCVSGKYHGKFPDTVVVKGYLADMKEISIELKVQHLKEIPLDKVR
;
A
#
# COMPACT_ATOMS: atom_id res chain seq x y z
N MET A 1 -15.91 7.31 -0.69
CA MET A 1 -15.47 7.22 -2.11
C MET A 1 -16.66 7.44 -3.04
N ASP A 2 -17.82 6.91 -2.68
CA ASP A 2 -19.09 7.12 -3.41
C ASP A 2 -19.47 8.59 -3.61
N GLU A 3 -19.35 9.43 -2.58
CA GLU A 3 -19.60 10.88 -2.72
C GLU A 3 -18.66 11.54 -3.72
N PHE A 4 -17.39 11.12 -3.74
CA PHE A 4 -16.41 11.63 -4.70
C PHE A 4 -16.80 11.22 -6.13
N ALA A 5 -17.14 9.95 -6.34
CA ALA A 5 -17.56 9.45 -7.64
C ALA A 5 -18.83 10.15 -8.15
N ARG A 6 -19.82 10.39 -7.27
CA ARG A 6 -21.04 11.15 -7.60
C ARG A 6 -20.71 12.59 -7.99
N ALA A 7 -19.86 13.28 -7.22
CA ALA A 7 -19.45 14.64 -7.54
C ALA A 7 -18.71 14.73 -8.88
N VAL A 8 -17.90 13.74 -9.24
CA VAL A 8 -17.27 13.65 -10.57
C VAL A 8 -18.31 13.38 -11.67
N GLU A 9 -19.28 12.50 -11.42
CA GLU A 9 -20.37 12.23 -12.35
C GLU A 9 -21.18 13.49 -12.66
N ASP A 10 -21.51 14.27 -11.64
CA ASP A 10 -22.24 15.54 -11.77
C ASP A 10 -21.41 16.60 -12.50
N GLY A 11 -20.09 16.67 -12.23
CA GLY A 11 -19.19 17.55 -12.97
C GLY A 11 -19.07 17.17 -14.45
N LEU A 12 -19.00 15.87 -14.77
CA LEU A 12 -19.03 15.40 -16.15
C LEU A 12 -20.36 15.73 -16.84
N LYS A 13 -21.50 15.59 -16.16
CA LYS A 13 -22.80 16.02 -16.68
C LYS A 13 -22.85 17.53 -16.93
N LEU A 14 -22.29 18.33 -16.02
CA LEU A 14 -22.20 19.79 -16.15
C LEU A 14 -21.33 20.22 -17.35
N SER A 15 -20.30 19.44 -17.66
CA SER A 15 -19.44 19.65 -18.83
C SER A 15 -20.08 19.20 -20.16
N LYS A 16 -21.13 18.36 -20.14
CA LYS A 16 -21.82 17.86 -21.35
C LYS A 16 -22.76 18.93 -21.92
N ARG A 17 -22.70 19.14 -23.23
CA ARG A 17 -23.49 20.12 -23.96
C ARG A 17 -24.60 19.44 -24.75
N LEU A 18 -25.81 20.00 -24.71
CA LEU A 18 -26.86 19.68 -25.69
C LEU A 18 -26.77 20.68 -26.84
N VAL A 19 -26.64 20.17 -28.07
CA VAL A 19 -26.82 20.98 -29.28
C VAL A 19 -28.31 21.01 -29.58
N LEU A 20 -28.96 22.16 -29.41
CA LEU A 20 -30.34 22.34 -29.84
C LEU A 20 -30.39 22.33 -31.37
N PRO A 21 -31.24 21.50 -32.00
CA PRO A 21 -31.40 21.51 -33.45
C PRO A 21 -31.79 22.92 -33.93
N GLY A 22 -31.04 23.47 -34.88
CA GLY A 22 -31.43 24.71 -35.59
C GLY A 22 -31.20 26.03 -34.83
N GLY A 23 -30.35 26.08 -33.80
CA GLY A 23 -30.03 27.35 -33.12
C GLY A 23 -31.19 27.97 -32.35
N LEU A 24 -32.16 27.14 -31.95
CA LEU A 24 -33.28 27.56 -31.12
C LEU A 24 -32.77 28.19 -29.81
N PRO A 25 -33.37 29.31 -29.36
CA PRO A 25 -33.05 29.87 -28.06
C PRO A 25 -33.36 28.85 -26.95
N PRO A 26 -32.59 28.86 -25.86
CA PRO A 26 -32.81 27.94 -24.76
C PRO A 26 -34.25 28.09 -24.21
N PRO A 27 -34.93 26.98 -23.85
CA PRO A 27 -36.28 27.05 -23.29
C PRO A 27 -36.27 27.88 -22.00
N ARG A 28 -37.29 28.73 -21.81
CA ARG A 28 -37.43 29.51 -20.57
C ARG A 28 -37.64 28.56 -19.39
N PRO A 29 -37.02 28.81 -18.22
CA PRO A 29 -37.21 27.96 -17.06
C PRO A 29 -38.70 27.98 -16.65
N PRO A 30 -39.29 26.82 -16.32
CA PRO A 30 -40.62 26.78 -15.75
C PRO A 30 -40.62 27.54 -14.41
N SER A 31 -41.62 28.38 -14.20
CA SER A 31 -41.82 29.11 -12.95
C SER A 31 -42.25 28.15 -11.86
N GLY A 32 -41.30 27.76 -11.01
CA GLY A 32 -41.51 26.95 -9.81
C GLY A 32 -41.76 25.47 -10.13
N MET A 33 -40.87 24.59 -9.66
CA MET A 33 -41.27 23.24 -9.26
C MET A 33 -40.17 22.52 -8.47
N ASP A 34 -40.66 21.73 -7.52
CA ASP A 34 -39.98 20.94 -6.52
C ASP A 34 -38.89 19.99 -7.01
N ARG A 35 -37.95 19.72 -6.09
CA ARG A 35 -36.93 18.66 -6.16
C ARG A 35 -37.58 17.32 -6.51
N THR A 36 -37.57 16.96 -7.78
CA THR A 36 -37.80 15.59 -8.23
C THR A 36 -36.44 14.98 -8.56
N VAL A 37 -35.89 14.29 -7.57
CA VAL A 37 -34.74 13.40 -7.72
C VAL A 37 -35.14 12.30 -8.71
N SER A 38 -34.57 12.32 -9.91
CA SER A 38 -34.83 11.34 -10.95
C SER A 38 -34.44 9.93 -10.49
N ALA A 39 -35.33 8.98 -10.75
CA ALA A 39 -35.26 7.56 -10.42
C ALA A 39 -34.20 6.79 -11.23
N ALA A 40 -32.92 7.12 -11.02
CA ALA A 40 -31.75 6.37 -11.51
C ALA A 40 -30.86 5.85 -10.37
N ALA A 41 -31.31 5.93 -9.11
CA ALA A 41 -30.57 5.57 -7.91
C ALA A 41 -30.57 4.05 -7.58
N ALA A 42 -30.61 3.17 -8.60
CA ALA A 42 -30.64 1.72 -8.42
C ALA A 42 -29.30 1.01 -8.76
N SER A 43 -28.31 1.74 -9.28
CA SER A 43 -26.94 1.24 -9.44
C SER A 43 -26.00 2.16 -8.65
N GLY A 44 -25.13 1.59 -7.81
CA GLY A 44 -24.08 2.35 -7.14
C GLY A 44 -23.22 3.16 -8.13
N PRO A 45 -22.51 4.20 -7.68
CA PRO A 45 -21.71 5.07 -8.55
C PRO A 45 -20.68 4.24 -9.35
N ASP A 46 -20.43 4.64 -10.60
CA ASP A 46 -19.51 3.91 -11.49
C ASP A 46 -18.07 3.96 -10.92
N PRO A 47 -17.48 2.80 -10.55
CA PRO A 47 -16.13 2.76 -9.97
C PRO A 47 -15.05 3.31 -10.91
N ARG A 48 -15.33 3.44 -12.23
CA ARG A 48 -14.43 4.05 -13.21
C ARG A 48 -14.24 5.56 -13.02
N LEU A 49 -15.03 6.21 -12.17
CA LEU A 49 -14.91 7.64 -11.86
C LEU A 49 -13.91 7.95 -10.75
N LEU A 50 -13.42 6.92 -10.05
CA LEU A 50 -12.38 7.07 -9.06
C LEU A 50 -11.00 7.31 -9.72
N PRO A 51 -10.12 8.06 -9.05
CA PRO A 51 -8.82 8.37 -9.60
C PRO A 51 -7.93 7.13 -9.65
N THR A 52 -7.46 6.80 -10.86
CA THR A 52 -6.58 5.66 -11.14
C THR A 52 -5.17 6.09 -11.55
N ALA A 53 -4.94 7.41 -11.61
CA ALA A 53 -3.65 8.08 -11.72
C ALA A 53 -3.79 9.46 -11.06
N PRO A 54 -2.69 10.19 -10.80
CA PRO A 54 -2.77 11.55 -10.30
C PRO A 54 -3.61 12.45 -11.22
N MET A 55 -4.63 13.09 -10.67
CA MET A 55 -5.60 13.90 -11.41
C MET A 55 -5.91 15.21 -10.70
N ALA A 56 -6.30 16.22 -11.49
CA ALA A 56 -6.77 17.51 -11.01
C ALA A 56 -8.25 17.69 -11.35
N TYR A 57 -9.00 18.27 -10.42
CA TYR A 57 -10.44 18.51 -10.55
C TYR A 57 -10.77 19.96 -10.19
N ALA A 58 -11.56 20.65 -11.01
CA ALA A 58 -12.19 21.90 -10.61
C ALA A 58 -13.36 21.61 -9.66
N VAL A 59 -13.36 22.23 -8.48
CA VAL A 59 -14.46 22.16 -7.52
C VAL A 59 -15.45 23.27 -7.85
N VAL A 60 -16.60 22.90 -8.38
CA VAL A 60 -17.63 23.82 -8.88
C VAL A 60 -18.79 23.88 -7.90
N THR A 61 -18.92 25.04 -7.26
CA THR A 61 -20.05 25.39 -6.38
C THR A 61 -21.12 26.20 -7.10
N ASP A 62 -20.73 27.00 -8.10
CA ASP A 62 -21.62 27.79 -8.95
C ASP A 62 -21.55 27.29 -10.41
N PRO A 63 -22.59 26.61 -10.92
CA PRO A 63 -22.69 26.19 -12.31
C PRO A 63 -22.48 27.33 -13.31
N GLY A 64 -22.89 28.56 -12.97
CA GLY A 64 -22.73 29.74 -13.82
C GLY A 64 -21.29 30.21 -13.99
N ALA A 65 -20.34 29.65 -13.24
CA ALA A 65 -18.91 29.89 -13.41
C ALA A 65 -18.27 29.02 -14.49
N VAL A 66 -18.98 27.99 -14.95
CA VAL A 66 -18.46 27.06 -15.95
C VAL A 66 -18.57 27.70 -17.33
N ASP A 67 -17.42 27.96 -17.94
CA ASP A 67 -17.30 28.47 -19.30
C ASP A 67 -16.64 27.41 -20.17
N THR A 68 -17.18 27.20 -21.37
CA THR A 68 -16.55 26.30 -22.34
C THR A 68 -16.42 27.06 -23.66
N PRO A 69 -15.19 27.34 -24.13
CA PRO A 69 -14.95 28.42 -25.08
C PRO A 69 -15.41 28.20 -26.53
N ASP A 70 -15.94 27.03 -26.93
CA ASP A 70 -16.04 26.70 -28.37
C ASP A 70 -17.44 26.66 -29.01
N VAL A 71 -18.56 26.78 -28.27
CA VAL A 71 -19.95 26.86 -28.84
C VAL A 71 -20.94 27.41 -27.80
N PRO A 72 -21.93 28.26 -28.10
CA PRO A 72 -23.04 28.57 -27.18
C PRO A 72 -23.95 27.33 -27.08
N SER A 73 -23.94 26.63 -25.94
CA SER A 73 -24.80 25.46 -25.72
C SER A 73 -25.63 25.61 -24.46
N TYR A 74 -26.88 25.17 -24.50
CA TYR A 74 -27.76 25.12 -23.35
C TYR A 74 -27.30 24.03 -22.36
N GLN A 75 -27.13 24.40 -21.09
CA GLN A 75 -27.01 23.45 -19.98
C GLN A 75 -28.42 23.15 -19.46
N PRO A 76 -28.91 21.90 -19.57
CA PRO A 76 -30.29 21.56 -19.21
C PRO A 76 -30.59 21.59 -17.71
N TYR A 77 -29.60 21.87 -16.85
CA TYR A 77 -29.77 21.82 -15.40
C TYR A 77 -28.97 22.91 -14.68
N VAL A 78 -29.62 23.45 -13.64
CA VAL A 78 -29.12 24.14 -12.44
C VAL A 78 -29.07 25.67 -12.46
N TYR A 79 -30.17 26.28 -12.01
CA TYR A 79 -30.13 27.54 -11.25
C TYR A 79 -29.96 27.19 -9.76
N GLY A 80 -28.89 27.66 -9.12
CA GLY A 80 -28.64 27.46 -7.69
C GLY A 80 -27.21 27.01 -7.37
N ARG A 81 -26.81 27.16 -6.10
CA ARG A 81 -25.53 26.63 -5.60
C ARG A 81 -25.59 25.10 -5.51
N LEU A 82 -24.51 24.44 -5.90
CA LEU A 82 -24.35 22.99 -5.77
C LEU A 82 -23.89 22.66 -4.34
N ASP A 83 -24.64 21.80 -3.67
CA ASP A 83 -24.31 21.24 -2.36
C ASP A 83 -24.69 19.74 -2.34
N PRO A 84 -23.72 18.82 -2.37
CA PRO A 84 -22.26 19.03 -2.41
C PRO A 84 -21.77 19.60 -3.77
N PRO A 85 -20.54 20.17 -3.83
CA PRO A 85 -19.99 20.71 -5.07
C PRO A 85 -19.71 19.63 -6.13
N ALA A 86 -19.88 19.98 -7.40
CA ALA A 86 -19.51 19.11 -8.52
C ALA A 86 -18.00 19.19 -8.79
N MET A 87 -17.42 18.11 -9.31
CA MET A 87 -15.99 18.04 -9.64
C MET A 87 -15.78 17.77 -11.12
N ILE A 88 -15.21 18.73 -11.85
CA ILE A 88 -14.90 18.57 -13.28
C ILE A 88 -13.43 18.15 -13.43
N PRO A 89 -13.13 16.96 -13.99
CA PRO A 89 -11.76 16.56 -14.28
C PRO A 89 -11.08 17.54 -15.26
N LEU A 90 -9.87 17.97 -14.95
CA LEU A 90 -9.10 18.89 -15.79
C LEU A 90 -8.38 18.15 -16.91
N GLN A 91 -8.25 18.82 -18.06
CA GLN A 91 -7.46 18.32 -19.17
C GLN A 91 -5.98 18.41 -18.85
N MET A 92 -5.25 17.32 -19.11
CA MET A 92 -3.79 17.25 -18.91
C MET A 92 -3.06 17.53 -20.22
N LYS A 93 -2.01 18.35 -20.14
CA LYS A 93 -1.17 18.76 -21.28
C LYS A 93 0.12 17.94 -21.38
N GLU A 94 0.76 17.66 -20.25
CA GLU A 94 2.07 17.00 -20.16
C GLU A 94 2.13 16.11 -18.91
N VAL A 95 2.83 14.98 -19.01
CA VAL A 95 3.11 14.08 -17.88
C VAL A 95 4.53 13.47 -18.00
N ASP A 96 5.26 13.50 -16.90
CA ASP A 96 6.60 12.89 -16.74
C ASP A 96 6.61 12.05 -15.46
N LEU A 97 6.71 10.74 -15.61
CA LEU A 97 6.83 9.77 -14.54
C LEU A 97 8.29 9.33 -14.40
N ALA A 98 8.89 9.53 -13.23
CA ALA A 98 10.19 8.99 -12.88
C ALA A 98 10.05 8.02 -11.71
N VAL A 99 10.61 6.81 -11.86
CA VAL A 99 10.58 5.76 -10.85
C VAL A 99 12.02 5.35 -10.56
N ASP A 100 12.45 5.55 -9.32
CA ASP A 100 13.77 5.15 -8.86
C ASP A 100 13.60 4.01 -7.83
N CYS A 101 14.06 2.81 -8.19
CA CYS A 101 14.02 1.65 -7.30
C CYS A 101 15.33 1.49 -6.57
N ALA A 102 15.24 1.30 -5.26
CA ALA A 102 16.35 0.96 -4.39
C ALA A 102 15.88 -0.04 -3.33
N LEU A 103 16.64 -1.13 -3.15
CA LEU A 103 16.34 -2.17 -2.16
C LEU A 103 14.91 -2.75 -2.32
N ASP A 104 14.03 -2.61 -1.32
CA ASP A 104 12.62 -3.00 -1.34
C ASP A 104 11.65 -1.82 -1.60
N ALA A 105 12.14 -0.65 -2.01
CA ALA A 105 11.33 0.55 -2.23
C ALA A 105 11.43 1.08 -3.67
N ALA A 106 10.32 1.64 -4.15
CA ALA A 106 10.24 2.43 -5.36
C ALA A 106 9.85 3.87 -5.01
N HIS A 107 10.74 4.81 -5.29
CA HIS A 107 10.46 6.24 -5.18
C HIS A 107 9.88 6.75 -6.48
N VAL A 108 8.63 7.19 -6.42
CA VAL A 108 7.89 7.66 -7.60
C VAL A 108 7.81 9.18 -7.56
N THR A 109 8.22 9.81 -8.65
CA THR A 109 8.05 11.24 -8.90
C THR A 109 7.18 11.42 -10.14
N LEU A 110 5.98 11.97 -9.97
CA LEU A 110 5.11 12.32 -11.09
C LEU A 110 5.02 13.83 -11.23
N ARG A 111 5.39 14.32 -12.42
CA ARG A 111 5.27 15.72 -12.82
C ARG A 111 4.18 15.83 -13.87
N ALA A 112 3.23 16.72 -13.67
CA ALA A 112 2.13 16.90 -14.61
C ALA A 112 1.69 18.36 -14.71
N ARG A 113 1.15 18.69 -15.89
CA ARG A 113 0.58 20.00 -16.20
C ARG A 113 -0.88 19.86 -16.59
N TRP A 114 -1.77 20.48 -15.82
CA TRP A 114 -3.20 20.58 -16.13
C TRP A 114 -3.62 21.97 -16.53
N TRP A 115 -4.73 22.03 -17.26
CA TRP A 115 -5.35 23.28 -17.69
C TRP A 115 -6.78 23.41 -17.15
N LEU A 116 -7.03 24.52 -16.43
CA LEU A 116 -8.35 24.87 -15.93
C LEU A 116 -9.25 25.42 -17.04
N HIS A 117 -9.60 24.55 -17.98
CA HIS A 117 -10.32 24.88 -19.22
C HIS A 117 -11.81 25.16 -19.04
N CYS A 118 -12.41 24.73 -17.93
CA CYS A 118 -13.86 24.70 -17.73
C CYS A 118 -14.41 25.90 -16.95
N ILE A 119 -13.58 26.83 -16.49
CA ILE A 119 -14.00 27.99 -15.68
C ILE A 119 -13.77 29.29 -16.46
N THR A 120 -14.73 30.22 -16.40
CA THR A 120 -14.61 31.55 -17.03
C THR A 120 -13.35 32.26 -16.54
N ARG A 121 -12.60 32.90 -17.45
CA ARG A 121 -11.36 33.62 -17.09
C ARG A 121 -11.54 34.74 -16.05
N SER A 122 -12.75 35.26 -15.89
CA SER A 122 -13.07 36.31 -14.90
C SER A 122 -13.49 35.75 -13.55
N ARG A 123 -13.43 34.43 -13.36
CA ARG A 123 -13.87 33.74 -12.15
C ARG A 123 -12.78 32.82 -11.63
N GLU A 124 -12.93 32.44 -10.37
CA GLU A 124 -12.02 31.57 -9.65
C GLU A 124 -12.78 30.37 -9.10
N CYS A 125 -12.09 29.24 -8.98
CA CYS A 125 -12.59 28.07 -8.28
C CYS A 125 -11.50 27.42 -7.46
N ASP A 126 -11.88 26.50 -6.58
CA ASP A 126 -10.91 25.64 -5.92
C ASP A 126 -10.53 24.49 -6.86
N VAL A 127 -9.27 24.06 -6.79
CA VAL A 127 -8.78 22.91 -7.54
C VAL A 127 -8.34 21.83 -6.57
N ARG A 128 -8.89 20.63 -6.73
CA ARG A 128 -8.54 19.46 -5.93
C ARG A 128 -7.64 18.53 -6.74
N LEU A 129 -6.42 18.34 -6.25
CA LEU A 129 -5.46 17.37 -6.72
C LEU A 129 -5.64 16.06 -5.94
N VAL A 130 -5.68 14.94 -6.64
CA VAL A 130 -5.85 13.62 -6.04
C VAL A 130 -4.80 12.67 -6.57
N VAL A 131 -4.05 12.05 -5.68
CA VAL A 131 -2.91 11.17 -6.00
C VAL A 131 -3.19 9.77 -5.43
N PRO A 132 -3.47 8.78 -6.27
CA PRO A 132 -3.44 7.38 -5.88
C PRO A 132 -2.00 6.90 -5.74
N MET A 133 -1.65 6.40 -4.55
CA MET A 133 -0.29 5.98 -4.20
C MET A 133 -0.12 4.45 -4.14
N GLY A 134 -1.18 3.71 -4.43
CA GLY A 134 -1.22 2.25 -4.28
C GLY A 134 -1.39 1.82 -2.81
N GLU A 135 -1.45 0.51 -2.60
CA GLU A 135 -1.83 -0.08 -1.30
C GLU A 135 -0.79 0.11 -0.18
N GLN A 136 0.49 0.22 -0.54
CA GLN A 136 1.63 0.40 0.38
C GLN A 136 2.45 1.64 -0.02
N GLY A 137 1.73 2.70 -0.40
CA GLY A 137 2.31 3.98 -0.79
C GLY A 137 2.29 5.00 0.35
N SER A 138 3.40 5.71 0.53
CA SER A 138 3.54 6.82 1.48
C SER A 138 3.89 8.10 0.75
N ILE A 139 3.13 9.17 0.97
CA ILE A 139 3.42 10.49 0.38
C ILE A 139 4.71 11.04 0.99
N LEU A 140 5.63 11.49 0.14
CA LEU A 140 6.88 12.15 0.56
C LEU A 140 6.78 13.67 0.40
N GLY A 141 5.97 14.14 -0.55
CA GLY A 141 5.67 15.55 -0.70
C GLY A 141 5.00 15.90 -2.03
N ALA A 142 4.45 17.10 -2.08
CA ALA A 142 3.84 17.70 -3.26
C ALA A 142 4.26 19.16 -3.39
N GLU A 143 4.68 19.54 -4.60
CA GLU A 143 5.00 20.91 -4.99
C GLU A 143 4.03 21.33 -6.10
N VAL A 144 3.37 22.47 -5.95
CA VAL A 144 2.41 22.97 -6.94
C VAL A 144 2.70 24.42 -7.30
N THR A 145 2.76 24.73 -8.59
CA THR A 145 2.99 26.08 -9.10
C THR A 145 1.84 26.51 -10.01
N ILE A 146 1.25 27.66 -9.73
CA ILE A 146 0.15 28.26 -10.49
C ILE A 146 0.49 29.75 -10.72
N GLY A 147 0.84 30.10 -11.95
CA GLY A 147 1.29 31.46 -12.29
C GLY A 147 2.51 31.86 -11.46
N ARG A 148 2.32 32.79 -10.51
CA ARG A 148 3.38 33.26 -9.59
C ARG A 148 3.33 32.60 -8.20
N ARG A 149 2.29 31.83 -7.90
CA ARG A 149 2.12 31.14 -6.62
C ARG A 149 2.84 29.80 -6.67
N SER A 150 3.60 29.48 -5.63
CA SER A 150 4.22 28.17 -5.42
C SER A 150 3.86 27.68 -4.02
N LEU A 151 3.36 26.45 -3.95
CA LEU A 151 2.99 25.76 -2.72
C LEU A 151 3.87 24.53 -2.58
N ASN A 152 4.35 24.25 -1.37
CA ASN A 152 5.11 23.04 -1.06
C ASN A 152 4.55 22.45 0.23
N THR A 153 4.37 21.13 0.26
CA THR A 153 4.01 20.42 1.48
C THR A 153 5.26 20.12 2.30
N GLN A 154 5.19 20.35 3.61
CA GLN A 154 6.22 19.91 4.55
C GLN A 154 5.62 18.89 5.50
N VAL A 155 6.38 17.82 5.78
CA VAL A 155 6.06 16.87 6.85
C VAL A 155 6.55 17.51 8.14
N ILE A 156 5.65 17.63 9.13
CA ILE A 156 5.93 18.21 10.44
C ILE A 156 5.61 17.15 11.49
N GLU A 157 6.48 17.02 12.50
CA GLU A 157 6.20 16.15 13.64
C GLU A 157 5.05 16.71 14.48
N VAL A 158 4.20 15.82 14.99
CA VAL A 158 2.95 16.20 15.67
C VAL A 158 3.19 16.96 16.99
N GLU A 159 4.39 16.92 17.54
CA GLU A 159 4.77 17.58 18.80
C GLU A 159 5.09 19.07 18.68
N ASP A 160 5.20 19.62 17.46
CA ASP A 160 5.42 21.05 17.25
C ASP A 160 4.13 21.86 17.53
N HIS A 161 3.90 22.17 18.82
CA HIS A 161 2.77 22.97 19.33
C HIS A 161 2.72 24.44 18.83
N THR A 162 3.48 24.82 17.80
CA THR A 162 3.60 26.21 17.34
C THR A 162 2.69 26.60 16.18
N VAL A 163 1.94 25.65 15.58
CA VAL A 163 0.93 25.97 14.55
C VAL A 163 -0.49 25.86 15.11
N GLN A 164 -0.76 26.53 16.23
CA GLN A 164 -2.11 26.99 16.55
C GLN A 164 -2.41 28.26 15.76
N ASN A 165 -2.76 28.09 14.48
CA ASN A 165 -3.59 29.07 13.78
C ASN A 165 -4.72 28.32 13.09
N HIS A 166 -5.93 28.58 13.57
CA HIS A 166 -7.20 28.11 13.05
C HIS A 166 -7.24 28.04 11.52
N VAL A 167 -7.18 26.83 10.97
CA VAL A 167 -7.92 26.48 9.77
C VAL A 167 -9.00 25.52 10.24
N ASN A 168 -10.27 25.92 10.14
CA ASN A 168 -11.37 24.95 10.22
C ASN A 168 -11.13 23.90 9.13
N ILE A 169 -10.55 22.75 9.49
CA ILE A 169 -10.45 21.58 8.61
C ILE A 169 -11.85 20.92 8.59
N GLU A 170 -12.86 21.67 8.16
CA GLU A 170 -14.21 21.14 7.91
C GLU A 170 -14.33 20.58 6.49
N SER A 171 -13.26 20.57 5.68
CA SER A 171 -13.30 20.10 4.29
C SER A 171 -11.93 19.65 3.77
N GLY A 172 -11.37 18.55 4.29
CA GLY A 172 -10.17 17.97 3.68
C GLY A 172 -9.42 17.01 4.57
N SER A 173 -9.94 15.80 4.75
CA SER A 173 -9.08 14.67 5.10
C SER A 173 -8.02 14.55 3.99
N LEU A 174 -6.80 15.01 4.29
CA LEU A 174 -5.64 15.03 3.38
C LEU A 174 -5.26 13.62 2.91
N LEU A 175 -5.58 12.61 3.72
CA LEU A 175 -5.25 11.21 3.49
C LEU A 175 -6.48 10.36 3.74
N LYS A 176 -6.97 9.72 2.68
CA LYS A 176 -7.73 8.47 2.81
C LYS A 176 -6.76 7.32 2.50
N PRO A 177 -7.04 6.08 2.93
CA PRO A 177 -6.17 4.98 2.59
C PRO A 177 -5.93 4.95 1.07
N GLN A 178 -4.66 4.92 0.67
CA GLN A 178 -4.19 4.86 -0.73
C GLN A 178 -4.40 6.15 -1.58
N LEU A 179 -5.02 7.21 -1.05
CA LEU A 179 -5.30 8.46 -1.77
C LEU A 179 -4.88 9.69 -0.98
N PHE A 180 -4.04 10.51 -1.61
CA PHE A 180 -3.67 11.83 -1.10
C PHE A 180 -4.50 12.92 -1.79
N PHE A 181 -5.07 13.84 -1.00
CA PHE A 181 -5.89 14.95 -1.47
C PHE A 181 -5.22 16.28 -1.12
N LEU A 182 -5.06 17.16 -2.10
CA LEU A 182 -4.59 18.53 -1.91
C LEU A 182 -5.54 19.50 -2.60
N THR A 183 -6.19 20.39 -1.83
CA THR A 183 -7.08 21.43 -2.39
C THR A 183 -6.36 22.76 -2.41
N ILE A 184 -6.38 23.43 -3.55
CA ILE A 184 -5.80 24.74 -3.78
C ILE A 184 -6.93 25.71 -4.06
N SER A 185 -7.09 26.70 -3.19
CA SER A 185 -8.18 27.66 -3.32
C SER A 185 -7.87 28.79 -4.29
N GLN A 186 -8.93 29.40 -4.82
CA GLN A 186 -8.86 30.64 -5.62
C GLN A 186 -7.95 30.53 -6.85
N VAL A 187 -8.19 29.55 -7.72
CA VAL A 187 -7.48 29.38 -9.00
C VAL A 187 -8.29 30.03 -10.12
N GLU A 188 -7.66 30.96 -10.86
CA GLU A 188 -8.28 31.69 -11.97
C GLU A 188 -8.57 30.78 -13.17
N GLY A 189 -9.75 30.96 -13.79
CA GLY A 189 -10.14 30.25 -15.00
C GLY A 189 -9.13 30.39 -16.14
N GLY A 190 -8.79 29.28 -16.79
CA GLY A 190 -7.80 29.22 -17.86
C GLY A 190 -6.34 29.09 -17.40
N ALA A 191 -6.06 29.07 -16.09
CA ALA A 191 -4.70 28.90 -15.57
C ALA A 191 -4.09 27.51 -15.89
N ASP A 192 -2.77 27.48 -16.03
CA ASP A 192 -1.98 26.25 -16.05
C ASP A 192 -1.52 25.90 -14.63
N ILE A 193 -1.71 24.64 -14.24
CA ILE A 193 -1.35 24.11 -12.93
C ILE A 193 -0.23 23.10 -13.14
N TYR A 194 0.95 23.38 -12.58
CA TYR A 194 2.09 22.48 -12.60
C TYR A 194 2.23 21.83 -11.24
N ALA A 195 2.20 20.49 -11.16
CA ALA A 195 2.43 19.81 -9.90
C ALA A 195 3.50 18.74 -10.03
N THR A 196 4.28 18.58 -8.96
CA THR A 196 5.22 17.48 -8.75
C THR A 196 4.79 16.75 -7.49
N PHE A 197 4.47 15.47 -7.62
CA PHE A 197 4.15 14.59 -6.50
C PHE A 197 5.27 13.58 -6.32
N ARG A 198 5.64 13.34 -5.06
CA ARG A 198 6.64 12.36 -4.67
C ARG A 198 6.04 11.42 -3.64
N TRP A 199 6.10 10.12 -3.89
CA TRP A 199 5.69 9.10 -2.92
C TRP A 199 6.63 7.90 -3.01
N SER A 200 6.76 7.14 -1.92
CA SER A 200 7.43 5.84 -1.92
C SER A 200 6.38 4.73 -1.98
N GLN A 201 6.70 3.62 -2.62
CA GLN A 201 5.86 2.43 -2.67
C GLN A 201 6.73 1.18 -2.48
N LYS A 202 6.26 0.23 -1.67
CA LYS A 202 7.00 -1.02 -1.45
C LYS A 202 7.00 -1.90 -2.70
N LEU A 203 8.17 -2.44 -3.05
CA LEU A 203 8.32 -3.43 -4.10
C LEU A 203 7.85 -4.81 -3.59
N LEU A 204 7.03 -5.48 -4.40
CA LEU A 204 6.64 -6.86 -4.15
C LEU A 204 7.74 -7.79 -4.65
N TYR A 205 8.18 -8.70 -3.79
CA TYR A 205 9.15 -9.73 -4.14
C TYR A 205 8.46 -11.09 -4.18
N ASP A 206 8.72 -11.86 -5.22
CA ASP A 206 8.30 -13.26 -5.31
C ASP A 206 9.37 -14.05 -6.04
N SER A 207 10.00 -15.00 -5.34
CA SER A 207 10.85 -16.03 -5.94
C SER A 207 11.95 -15.49 -6.89
N GLY A 208 12.65 -14.44 -6.48
CA GLY A 208 13.74 -13.82 -7.25
C GLY A 208 13.33 -12.64 -8.14
N ARG A 209 12.04 -12.30 -8.17
CA ARG A 209 11.50 -11.21 -9.00
C ARG A 209 10.89 -10.11 -8.14
N PHE A 210 11.35 -8.88 -8.36
CA PHE A 210 10.73 -7.67 -7.86
C PHE A 210 9.70 -7.15 -8.85
N SER A 211 8.59 -6.61 -8.34
CA SER A 211 7.51 -6.02 -9.13
C SER A 211 6.81 -4.92 -8.36
N VAL A 212 6.27 -3.95 -9.08
CA VAL A 212 5.39 -2.91 -8.52
C VAL A 212 4.40 -2.47 -9.58
N ASP A 213 3.22 -2.09 -9.11
CA ASP A 213 2.16 -1.50 -9.93
C ASP A 213 1.97 -0.05 -9.49
N ILE A 214 2.27 0.87 -10.40
CA ILE A 214 2.23 2.32 -10.16
C ILE A 214 1.00 2.88 -10.88
N PRO A 215 0.05 3.49 -10.15
CA PRO A 215 -1.13 4.13 -10.73
C PRO A 215 -0.78 5.14 -11.82
N PHE A 216 -1.09 4.80 -13.08
CA PHE A 216 -0.73 5.59 -14.26
C PHE A 216 -1.77 5.50 -15.39
N ARG A 217 -2.92 4.90 -15.12
CA ARG A 217 -4.05 4.84 -16.04
C ARG A 217 -4.86 6.14 -16.00
N PHE A 218 -4.93 6.85 -17.12
CA PHE A 218 -5.72 8.06 -17.26
C PHE A 218 -7.05 7.78 -17.97
N PRO A 219 -8.20 8.25 -17.43
CA PRO A 219 -9.48 8.11 -18.10
C PRO A 219 -9.58 9.03 -19.33
N TYR A 220 -10.43 8.63 -20.30
CA TYR A 220 -10.49 9.29 -21.61
C TYR A 220 -10.80 10.79 -21.54
N PHE A 221 -11.61 11.23 -20.56
CA PHE A 221 -12.05 12.61 -20.40
C PHE A 221 -10.94 13.58 -19.93
N VAL A 222 -9.77 13.08 -19.52
CA VAL A 222 -8.59 13.91 -19.20
C VAL A 222 -7.82 14.31 -20.47
N ASN A 223 -8.12 13.66 -21.60
CA ASN A 223 -7.51 14.02 -22.87
C ASN A 223 -8.07 15.36 -23.38
N PRO A 224 -7.21 16.33 -23.74
CA PRO A 224 -7.65 17.53 -24.44
C PRO A 224 -8.26 17.19 -25.80
N LEU A 225 -9.11 18.09 -26.30
CA LEU A 225 -9.78 17.92 -27.58
C LEU A 225 -8.79 17.64 -28.73
N PRO A 226 -9.12 16.73 -29.67
CA PRO A 226 -8.23 16.36 -30.76
C PRO A 226 -7.80 17.61 -31.56
N LYS A 227 -6.48 17.74 -31.80
CA LYS A 227 -5.80 18.78 -32.61
C LYS A 227 -5.38 20.10 -31.91
N VAL A 228 -5.60 20.29 -30.62
CA VAL A 228 -5.24 21.56 -29.95
C VAL A 228 -3.84 21.55 -29.29
N PHE A 229 -3.39 20.41 -28.76
CA PHE A 229 -2.12 20.31 -28.03
C PHE A 229 -1.32 19.07 -28.43
N MET A 230 0.01 19.21 -28.50
CA MET A 230 0.94 18.07 -28.57
C MET A 230 1.06 17.46 -27.17
N LYS A 231 0.69 16.18 -27.03
CA LYS A 231 0.77 15.46 -25.76
C LYS A 231 2.08 14.72 -25.66
N ARG A 232 2.93 15.13 -24.73
CA ARG A 232 4.21 14.46 -24.46
C ARG A 232 4.08 13.61 -23.20
N GLU A 233 4.32 12.32 -23.38
CA GLU A 233 4.43 11.36 -22.29
C GLU A 233 5.90 10.95 -22.13
N LYS A 234 6.42 11.07 -20.91
CA LYS A 234 7.76 10.67 -20.56
C LYS A 234 7.73 9.73 -19.36
N ILE A 235 8.45 8.62 -19.46
CA ILE A 235 8.61 7.64 -18.39
C ILE A 235 10.08 7.32 -18.23
N GLN A 236 10.60 7.42 -17.01
CA GLN A 236 11.96 7.08 -16.64
C GLN A 236 11.92 6.02 -15.54
N LEU A 237 12.69 4.95 -15.71
CA LEU A 237 12.85 3.90 -14.70
C LEU A 237 14.33 3.72 -14.42
N THR A 238 14.72 3.91 -13.16
CA THR A 238 16.05 3.59 -12.65
C THR A 238 15.91 2.42 -11.70
N VAL A 239 16.67 1.35 -11.91
CA VAL A 239 16.74 0.23 -10.97
C VAL A 239 18.13 0.19 -10.39
N ASN A 240 18.24 0.36 -9.08
CA ASN A 240 19.47 0.20 -8.32
C ASN A 240 19.32 -0.97 -7.35
N SER A 241 20.08 -2.05 -7.59
CA SER A 241 20.05 -3.21 -6.68
C SER A 241 20.85 -2.96 -5.39
N GLY A 242 21.82 -2.04 -5.40
CA GLY A 242 22.73 -1.75 -4.28
C GLY A 242 23.80 -2.80 -4.00
N PHE A 243 23.78 -3.99 -4.61
CA PHE A 243 24.78 -5.02 -4.30
C PHE A 243 25.03 -6.06 -5.40
N SER A 244 24.17 -6.16 -6.43
CA SER A 244 24.36 -7.10 -7.54
C SER A 244 24.41 -6.39 -8.89
N LYS A 245 25.38 -6.78 -9.72
CA LYS A 245 25.58 -6.22 -11.06
C LYS A 245 24.71 -6.89 -12.13
N GLU A 246 24.01 -7.97 -11.77
CA GLU A 246 23.18 -8.76 -12.67
C GLU A 246 21.70 -8.51 -12.40
N VAL A 247 21.25 -7.32 -12.81
CA VAL A 247 19.84 -6.96 -12.84
C VAL A 247 19.29 -7.15 -14.25
N LEU A 248 18.20 -7.89 -14.37
CA LEU A 248 17.52 -8.12 -15.63
C LEU A 248 16.07 -7.64 -15.54
N LEU A 249 15.70 -6.70 -16.42
CA LEU A 249 14.32 -6.28 -16.60
C LEU A 249 13.57 -7.37 -17.38
N GLN A 250 12.53 -7.95 -16.77
CA GLN A 250 11.81 -9.10 -17.34
C GLN A 250 10.54 -8.68 -18.07
N GLY A 251 9.85 -7.64 -17.60
CA GLY A 251 8.62 -7.17 -18.20
C GLY A 251 8.29 -5.75 -17.81
N THR A 252 7.65 -5.02 -18.71
CA THR A 252 7.18 -3.64 -18.53
C THR A 252 5.86 -3.45 -19.26
N SER A 253 4.95 -2.63 -18.72
CA SER A 253 3.70 -2.28 -19.44
C SER A 253 3.93 -1.31 -20.59
N HIS A 254 5.03 -0.54 -20.55
CA HIS A 254 5.36 0.51 -21.52
C HIS A 254 6.68 0.20 -22.26
N PRO A 255 6.85 0.65 -23.52
CA PRO A 255 8.04 0.36 -24.31
C PRO A 255 9.21 1.24 -23.88
N LEU A 256 9.95 0.75 -22.88
CA LEU A 256 11.14 1.38 -22.33
C LEU A 256 12.40 1.04 -23.17
N LYS A 257 13.27 2.03 -23.39
CA LYS A 257 14.59 1.84 -24.01
C LYS A 257 15.69 1.98 -22.97
N GLU A 258 16.63 1.04 -22.91
CA GLU A 258 17.80 1.12 -22.03
C GLU A 258 18.66 2.34 -22.43
N LYS A 259 18.96 3.21 -21.46
CA LYS A 259 19.77 4.41 -21.64
C LYS A 259 21.22 4.18 -21.25
N GLY A 260 21.45 3.32 -20.27
CA GLY A 260 22.78 2.97 -19.82
C GLY A 260 22.75 2.04 -18.61
N ARG A 261 23.85 1.31 -18.46
CA ARG A 261 24.14 0.44 -17.34
C ARG A 261 25.44 0.91 -16.68
N HIS A 262 25.36 1.32 -15.42
CA HIS A 262 26.50 1.74 -14.62
C HIS A 262 26.56 0.85 -13.38
N GLY A 263 27.34 -0.22 -13.44
CA GLY A 263 27.49 -1.15 -12.31
C GLY A 263 26.19 -1.84 -11.91
N ASP A 264 25.67 -1.50 -10.73
CA ASP A 264 24.44 -1.95 -10.08
C ASP A 264 23.19 -1.16 -10.49
N LYS A 265 23.36 -0.11 -11.30
CA LYS A 265 22.31 0.79 -11.77
C LYS A 265 21.98 0.56 -13.24
N LEU A 266 20.70 0.29 -13.52
CA LEU A 266 20.15 0.28 -14.88
C LEU A 266 19.16 1.43 -15.03
N SER A 267 19.25 2.12 -16.17
CA SER A 267 18.36 3.23 -16.49
C SER A 267 17.63 2.99 -17.81
N PHE A 268 16.34 3.25 -17.80
CA PHE A 268 15.45 3.11 -18.94
C PHE A 268 14.62 4.36 -19.15
N MET A 269 14.28 4.64 -20.40
CA MET A 269 13.48 5.80 -20.75
C MET A 269 12.54 5.53 -21.92
N HIS A 270 11.34 6.05 -21.79
CA HIS A 270 10.34 6.18 -22.84
C HIS A 270 9.97 7.65 -22.98
N GLU A 271 9.95 8.15 -24.22
CA GLU A 271 9.45 9.49 -24.54
C GLU A 271 8.71 9.39 -25.87
N ALA A 272 7.43 9.76 -25.87
CA ALA A 272 6.58 9.69 -27.05
C ALA A 272 5.59 10.87 -27.10
N VAL A 273 5.19 11.21 -28.32
CA VAL A 273 4.00 12.05 -28.55
C VAL A 273 2.82 11.12 -28.74
N VAL A 274 1.82 11.20 -27.87
CA VAL A 274 0.72 10.22 -27.78
C VAL A 274 -0.60 10.81 -28.25
N GLU A 275 -1.43 10.01 -28.94
CA GLU A 275 -2.78 10.44 -29.31
C GLU A 275 -3.73 10.42 -28.12
N ASN A 276 -3.51 9.54 -27.14
CA ASN A 276 -4.24 9.47 -25.87
C ASN A 276 -3.27 9.17 -24.74
N TRP A 277 -3.53 9.71 -23.55
CA TRP A 277 -2.79 9.34 -22.34
C TRP A 277 -2.91 7.85 -22.03
N SER A 278 -1.91 7.29 -21.32
CA SER A 278 -1.86 5.85 -21.04
C SER A 278 -3.16 5.32 -20.44
N SER A 279 -3.65 4.21 -21.01
CA SER A 279 -4.86 3.51 -20.56
C SER A 279 -4.53 2.33 -19.63
N LYS A 280 -3.27 2.20 -19.21
CA LYS A 280 -2.76 1.10 -18.38
C LYS A 280 -1.86 1.68 -17.30
N ASP A 281 -1.85 1.04 -16.14
CA ASP A 281 -0.91 1.39 -15.08
C ASP A 281 0.54 1.06 -15.47
N PHE A 282 1.48 1.75 -14.83
CA PHE A 282 2.90 1.53 -15.08
C PHE A 282 3.36 0.37 -14.20
N ASN A 283 3.47 -0.81 -14.81
CA ASN A 283 3.98 -1.99 -14.16
C ASN A 283 5.33 -2.37 -14.76
N PHE A 284 6.21 -2.88 -13.91
CA PHE A 284 7.45 -3.49 -14.34
C PHE A 284 7.86 -4.59 -13.38
N SER A 285 8.71 -5.47 -13.87
CA SER A 285 9.34 -6.50 -13.05
C SER A 285 10.79 -6.68 -13.46
N TYR A 286 11.64 -6.86 -12.46
CA TYR A 286 13.05 -7.15 -12.65
C TYR A 286 13.50 -8.27 -11.71
N SER A 287 14.48 -9.04 -12.14
CA SER A 287 15.15 -10.03 -11.30
C SER A 287 16.55 -9.57 -10.97
N VAL A 288 16.95 -9.83 -9.73
CA VAL A 288 18.34 -9.73 -9.29
C VAL A 288 18.89 -11.14 -9.24
N TYR A 289 19.85 -11.47 -10.10
CA TYR A 289 20.40 -12.82 -10.13
C TYR A 289 21.18 -13.08 -8.83
N SER A 290 20.74 -14.11 -8.10
CA SER A 290 21.43 -14.66 -6.94
C SER A 290 21.04 -16.11 -6.78
N ALA A 291 21.97 -17.03 -7.08
CA ALA A 291 21.74 -18.47 -6.92
C ALA A 291 21.51 -18.83 -5.43
N ASP A 292 22.21 -18.13 -4.53
CA ASP A 292 22.16 -18.34 -3.09
C ASP A 292 21.59 -17.15 -2.33
N LEU A 293 21.44 -17.32 -1.01
CA LEU A 293 21.05 -16.25 -0.09
C LEU A 293 22.20 -15.26 -0.05
N SER A 294 21.93 -14.04 -0.45
CA SER A 294 22.91 -12.97 -0.58
C SER A 294 22.38 -11.70 0.05
N GLY A 295 23.24 -10.72 0.25
CA GLY A 295 22.82 -9.45 0.79
C GLY A 295 23.98 -8.47 0.85
N ALA A 296 23.68 -7.31 1.42
CA ALA A 296 24.67 -6.29 1.70
C ALA A 296 24.28 -5.51 2.94
N VAL A 297 25.28 -4.86 3.53
CA VAL A 297 25.04 -3.81 4.52
C VAL A 297 25.41 -2.50 3.88
N LEU A 298 24.45 -1.58 3.86
CA LEU A 298 24.61 -0.23 3.36
C LEU A 298 24.73 0.72 4.54
N VAL A 299 25.68 1.65 4.45
CA VAL A 299 25.90 2.68 5.47
C VAL A 299 25.89 4.05 4.82
N GLN A 300 25.12 4.97 5.39
CA GLN A 300 25.00 6.36 4.97
C GLN A 300 25.36 7.29 6.13
N PRO A 301 26.31 8.22 5.94
CA PRO A 301 26.61 9.22 6.95
C PRO A 301 25.43 10.15 7.21
N ALA A 302 25.31 10.68 8.43
CA ALA A 302 24.33 11.70 8.75
C ALA A 302 24.43 12.91 7.79
N THR A 303 23.30 13.39 7.32
CA THR A 303 23.24 14.62 6.52
C THR A 303 23.35 15.84 7.44
N LEU A 304 24.26 16.77 7.15
CA LEU A 304 24.54 18.00 7.93
C LEU A 304 23.34 18.95 8.22
N ARG A 305 22.13 18.61 7.78
CA ARG A 305 20.89 19.38 7.96
C ARG A 305 19.82 18.64 8.75
N ASP A 306 20.10 17.41 9.19
CA ASP A 306 19.16 16.65 10.00
C ASP A 306 19.30 17.03 11.48
N TYR A 307 18.22 16.87 12.25
CA TYR A 307 18.25 17.09 13.70
C TYR A 307 19.03 15.98 14.42
N ASP A 308 19.11 14.82 13.77
CA ASP A 308 19.81 13.63 14.25
C ASP A 308 21.18 13.52 13.55
N ASP A 309 22.26 13.53 14.34
CA ASP A 309 23.64 13.46 13.86
C ASP A 309 24.17 12.01 13.75
N ARG A 310 23.32 11.01 13.99
CA ARG A 310 23.63 9.58 13.85
C ARG A 310 23.74 9.15 12.39
N ASP A 311 24.70 8.27 12.12
CA ASP A 311 24.81 7.59 10.84
C ASP A 311 23.70 6.54 10.70
N MET A 312 23.29 6.24 9.46
CA MET A 312 22.28 5.24 9.15
C MET A 312 22.90 3.97 8.58
N PHE A 313 22.31 2.83 8.90
CA PHE A 313 22.63 1.56 8.26
C PHE A 313 21.38 0.83 7.78
N CYS A 314 21.55 -0.02 6.76
CA CYS A 314 20.52 -0.92 6.27
C CYS A 314 21.16 -2.27 5.93
N ILE A 315 20.67 -3.33 6.56
CA ILE A 315 21.02 -4.71 6.26
C ILE A 315 19.92 -5.29 5.38
N PHE A 316 20.28 -5.64 4.15
CA PHE A 316 19.36 -6.17 3.16
C PHE A 316 19.77 -7.58 2.74
N LEU A 317 18.88 -8.55 2.92
CA LEU A 317 19.10 -9.95 2.53
C LEU A 317 18.06 -10.39 1.50
N LEU A 318 18.53 -10.93 0.39
CA LEU A 318 17.75 -11.61 -0.62
C LEU A 318 17.74 -13.12 -0.41
N PRO A 319 16.58 -13.79 -0.38
CA PRO A 319 16.51 -15.25 -0.27
C PRO A 319 17.15 -15.99 -1.45
N GLY A 320 17.34 -15.29 -2.59
CA GLY A 320 17.84 -15.85 -3.85
C GLY A 320 16.76 -16.59 -4.63
N SER A 321 17.10 -17.03 -5.85
CA SER A 321 16.22 -17.85 -6.70
C SER A 321 16.46 -19.36 -6.52
N GLY A 322 17.34 -19.75 -5.60
CA GLY A 322 17.64 -21.16 -5.31
C GLY A 322 16.43 -21.88 -4.70
N ASN A 323 16.23 -23.14 -5.10
CA ASN A 323 15.14 -23.98 -4.61
C ASN A 323 15.46 -24.49 -3.19
N ARG A 324 15.35 -23.60 -2.19
CA ARG A 324 15.55 -23.93 -0.77
C ARG A 324 14.33 -24.62 -0.20
N LYS A 325 14.58 -25.60 0.68
CA LYS A 325 13.53 -26.30 1.41
C LYS A 325 12.85 -25.34 2.38
N VAL A 326 11.55 -25.15 2.21
CA VAL A 326 10.69 -24.41 3.16
C VAL A 326 10.53 -25.24 4.43
N PHE A 327 10.46 -24.58 5.59
CA PHE A 327 10.19 -25.26 6.86
C PHE A 327 8.83 -25.99 6.80
N ARG A 328 8.80 -27.20 7.38
CA ARG A 328 7.54 -27.86 7.73
C ARG A 328 6.83 -27.00 8.77
N LYS A 329 5.50 -26.94 8.72
CA LYS A 329 4.72 -25.99 9.53
C LYS A 329 3.81 -26.71 10.52
N ALA A 330 3.64 -26.09 11.68
CA ALA A 330 2.55 -26.38 12.59
C ALA A 330 1.76 -25.09 12.79
N VAL A 331 0.52 -25.07 12.29
CA VAL A 331 -0.25 -23.85 12.11
C VAL A 331 -1.47 -23.83 13.01
N VAL A 332 -1.76 -22.70 13.66
CA VAL A 332 -3.06 -22.45 14.27
C VAL A 332 -3.66 -21.20 13.64
N PHE A 333 -4.78 -21.36 12.95
CA PHE A 333 -5.59 -20.22 12.50
C PHE A 333 -6.49 -19.78 13.65
N ILE A 334 -6.42 -18.52 14.03
CA ILE A 334 -7.31 -17.88 15.00
C ILE A 334 -8.18 -16.89 14.22
N VAL A 335 -9.48 -17.16 14.14
CA VAL A 335 -10.42 -16.41 13.30
C VAL A 335 -11.50 -15.78 14.17
N ASP A 336 -11.59 -14.46 14.09
CA ASP A 336 -12.64 -13.68 14.71
C ASP A 336 -13.99 -13.99 14.05
N THR A 337 -14.98 -14.34 14.86
CA THR A 337 -16.36 -14.58 14.47
C THR A 337 -17.33 -13.70 15.27
N SER A 338 -16.87 -12.52 15.71
CA SER A 338 -17.69 -11.50 16.35
C SER A 338 -18.82 -10.99 15.44
N GLY A 339 -19.80 -10.31 16.02
CA GLY A 339 -20.95 -9.80 15.27
C GLY A 339 -20.60 -8.85 14.11
N SER A 340 -19.46 -8.13 14.18
CA SER A 340 -18.99 -7.23 13.11
C SER A 340 -18.62 -7.95 11.81
N MET A 341 -18.21 -9.22 11.92
CA MET A 341 -17.81 -10.05 10.79
C MET A 341 -19.00 -10.48 9.90
N GLN A 342 -20.24 -10.16 10.27
CA GLN A 342 -21.44 -10.62 9.59
C GLN A 342 -21.46 -10.30 8.08
N GLY A 343 -21.81 -11.32 7.28
CA GLY A 343 -21.97 -11.21 5.84
C GLY A 343 -20.65 -11.39 5.08
N LYS A 344 -20.41 -10.53 4.09
CA LYS A 344 -19.28 -10.67 3.15
C LYS A 344 -17.88 -10.78 3.80
N PRO A 345 -17.55 -10.07 4.90
CA PRO A 345 -16.25 -10.22 5.54
C PRO A 345 -15.98 -11.66 5.96
N LEU A 346 -16.90 -12.28 6.73
CA LEU A 346 -16.75 -13.67 7.16
C LEU A 346 -16.76 -14.65 5.99
N ASP A 347 -17.59 -14.44 4.97
CA ASP A 347 -17.61 -15.30 3.77
C ASP A 347 -16.26 -15.29 3.04
N ASN A 348 -15.66 -14.11 2.88
CA ASN A 348 -14.33 -13.98 2.27
C ASN A 348 -13.24 -14.61 3.14
N VAL A 349 -13.34 -14.50 4.46
CA VAL A 349 -12.40 -15.17 5.39
C VAL A 349 -12.56 -16.69 5.33
N LYS A 350 -13.78 -17.22 5.31
CA LYS A 350 -14.07 -18.66 5.11
C LYS A 350 -13.37 -19.19 3.87
N HIS A 351 -13.54 -18.51 2.74
CA HIS A 351 -12.94 -18.90 1.46
C HIS A 351 -11.41 -18.83 1.51
N ALA A 352 -10.86 -17.75 2.08
CA ALA A 352 -9.41 -17.56 2.18
C ALA A 352 -8.75 -18.60 3.09
N VAL A 353 -9.32 -18.89 4.26
CA VAL A 353 -8.81 -19.90 5.20
C VAL A 353 -8.91 -21.29 4.59
N SER A 354 -10.04 -21.64 3.96
CA SER A 354 -10.19 -22.92 3.27
C SER A 354 -9.15 -23.10 2.15
N THR A 355 -8.90 -22.05 1.38
CA THR A 355 -7.88 -22.05 0.31
C THR A 355 -6.47 -22.16 0.90
N ALA A 356 -6.14 -21.40 1.95
CA ALA A 356 -4.85 -21.46 2.63
C ALA A 356 -4.56 -22.86 3.22
N LEU A 357 -5.57 -23.53 3.76
CA LEU A 357 -5.45 -24.91 4.26
C LEU A 357 -5.15 -25.90 3.12
N SER A 358 -5.73 -25.69 1.95
CA SER A 358 -5.47 -26.51 0.77
C SER A 358 -4.06 -26.33 0.19
N GLU A 359 -3.41 -25.19 0.49
CA GLU A 359 -2.02 -24.90 0.10
C GLU A 359 -0.98 -25.48 1.08
N LEU A 360 -1.41 -25.97 2.26
CA LEU A 360 -0.48 -26.62 3.19
C LEU A 360 0.04 -27.94 2.60
N ALA A 361 1.31 -28.24 2.88
CA ALA A 361 1.94 -29.44 2.33
C ALA A 361 1.51 -30.68 3.10
N GLN A 362 1.45 -31.84 2.42
CA GLN A 362 1.25 -33.11 3.10
C GLN A 362 2.36 -33.32 4.16
N GLY A 363 1.96 -33.57 5.40
CA GLY A 363 2.88 -33.63 6.53
C GLY A 363 2.86 -32.38 7.40
N ASP A 364 2.44 -31.21 6.94
CA ASP A 364 2.21 -30.07 7.84
C ASP A 364 1.14 -30.42 8.89
N TYR A 365 1.14 -29.69 10.00
CA TYR A 365 0.13 -29.78 11.05
C TYR A 365 -0.71 -28.52 11.10
N PHE A 366 -1.99 -28.63 11.41
CA PHE A 366 -2.85 -27.47 11.59
C PHE A 366 -3.93 -27.65 12.66
N ASN A 367 -4.46 -26.54 13.14
CA ASN A 367 -5.72 -26.45 13.84
C ASN A 367 -6.40 -25.10 13.52
N ILE A 368 -7.69 -24.99 13.81
CA ILE A 368 -8.46 -23.76 13.66
C ILE A 368 -9.18 -23.49 14.97
N ILE A 369 -9.09 -22.24 15.42
CA ILE A 369 -9.80 -21.70 16.56
C ILE A 369 -10.65 -20.54 16.04
N THR A 370 -11.95 -20.61 16.23
CA THR A 370 -12.84 -19.45 16.09
C THR A 370 -13.12 -18.87 17.46
N PHE A 371 -13.26 -17.54 17.51
CA PHE A 371 -13.53 -16.86 18.76
C PHE A 371 -14.50 -15.71 18.61
N ASN A 372 -15.31 -15.52 19.63
CA ASN A 372 -16.10 -14.33 19.90
C ASN A 372 -16.10 -14.07 21.42
N ASP A 373 -17.23 -14.26 22.12
CA ASP A 373 -17.29 -14.41 23.58
C ASP A 373 -16.98 -15.85 24.03
N GLU A 374 -17.08 -16.82 23.12
CA GLU A 374 -16.77 -18.23 23.30
C GLU A 374 -15.61 -18.63 22.36
N LEU A 375 -15.00 -19.78 22.68
CA LEU A 375 -13.92 -20.36 21.89
C LEU A 375 -14.35 -21.73 21.35
N HIS A 376 -14.22 -21.91 20.04
CA HIS A 376 -14.43 -23.21 19.39
C HIS A 376 -13.19 -23.63 18.62
N SER A 377 -12.69 -24.83 18.91
CA SER A 377 -11.55 -25.41 18.23
C SER A 377 -11.99 -26.56 17.33
N PHE A 378 -11.38 -26.68 16.15
CA PHE A 378 -11.64 -27.77 15.21
C PHE A 378 -11.26 -29.14 15.81
N SER A 379 -10.09 -29.21 16.44
CA SER A 379 -9.61 -30.40 17.16
C SER A 379 -9.01 -30.02 18.51
N SER A 380 -8.93 -30.97 19.45
CA SER A 380 -8.24 -30.79 20.73
C SER A 380 -6.72 -30.89 20.61
N CYS A 381 -6.21 -31.32 19.45
CA CYS A 381 -4.79 -31.40 19.15
C CYS A 381 -4.53 -30.98 17.70
N LEU A 382 -3.25 -30.77 17.36
CA LEU A 382 -2.86 -30.47 15.99
C LEU A 382 -3.11 -31.68 15.08
N GLU A 383 -3.83 -31.47 13.98
CA GLU A 383 -4.13 -32.50 13.00
C GLU A 383 -3.13 -32.46 11.84
N GLN A 384 -2.79 -33.63 11.29
CA GLN A 384 -1.91 -33.70 10.13
C GLN A 384 -2.69 -33.40 8.84
N VAL A 385 -2.11 -32.60 7.96
CA VAL A 385 -2.68 -32.29 6.64
C VAL A 385 -2.76 -33.55 5.79
N ASN A 386 -4.01 -33.94 5.48
CA ASN A 386 -4.36 -35.00 4.54
C ASN A 386 -5.78 -34.73 3.98
N GLU A 387 -6.14 -35.38 2.88
CA GLU A 387 -7.42 -35.15 2.17
C GLU A 387 -8.65 -35.31 3.08
N LYS A 388 -8.64 -36.31 3.97
CA LYS A 388 -9.75 -36.58 4.88
C LYS A 388 -9.90 -35.45 5.90
N THR A 389 -8.81 -35.05 6.55
CA THR A 389 -8.84 -33.97 7.54
C THR A 389 -9.24 -32.64 6.89
N ILE A 390 -8.76 -32.33 5.69
CA ILE A 390 -9.13 -31.10 4.96
C ILE A 390 -10.64 -31.09 4.63
N ALA A 391 -11.21 -32.22 4.20
CA ALA A 391 -12.64 -32.33 3.96
C ALA A 391 -13.47 -32.11 5.25
N SER A 392 -13.12 -32.80 6.34
CA SER A 392 -13.80 -32.63 7.64
C SER A 392 -13.66 -31.21 8.20
N THR A 393 -12.52 -30.56 7.95
CA THR A 393 -12.29 -29.16 8.34
C THR A 393 -13.17 -28.21 7.54
N THR A 394 -13.32 -28.45 6.24
CA THR A 394 -14.18 -27.62 5.38
C THR A 394 -15.63 -27.65 5.86
N ASP A 395 -16.13 -28.85 6.22
CA ASP A 395 -17.47 -29.00 6.81
C ASP A 395 -17.59 -28.27 8.16
N TRP A 396 -16.55 -28.35 8.98
CA TRP A 396 -16.49 -27.66 10.27
C TRP A 396 -16.49 -26.12 10.11
N ILE A 397 -15.71 -25.57 9.18
CA ILE A 397 -15.70 -24.12 8.85
C ILE A 397 -17.10 -23.66 8.45
N ASN A 398 -17.79 -24.44 7.60
CA ASN A 398 -19.13 -24.09 7.14
C ASN A 398 -20.16 -24.03 8.28
N SER A 399 -19.95 -24.78 9.35
CA SER A 399 -20.87 -24.87 10.48
C SER A 399 -20.51 -23.94 11.66
N ASN A 400 -19.23 -23.65 11.90
CA ASN A 400 -18.78 -22.96 13.11
C ASN A 400 -18.38 -21.50 12.89
N PHE A 401 -18.14 -21.07 11.64
CA PHE A 401 -17.88 -19.66 11.36
C PHE A 401 -19.24 -18.93 11.29
N VAL A 402 -19.78 -18.60 12.46
CA VAL A 402 -21.05 -17.89 12.66
C VAL A 402 -20.75 -16.56 13.35
N ALA A 403 -21.13 -15.45 12.73
CA ALA A 403 -20.87 -14.11 13.26
C ALA A 403 -21.83 -13.78 14.40
N GLU A 404 -21.34 -13.79 15.64
CA GLU A 404 -22.10 -13.44 16.85
C GLU A 404 -21.18 -13.05 18.00
N GLY A 405 -21.71 -12.39 19.03
CA GLY A 405 -20.96 -12.05 20.24
C GLY A 405 -19.94 -10.93 20.09
N GLY A 406 -19.12 -10.77 21.13
CA GLY A 406 -18.00 -9.83 21.25
C GLY A 406 -16.68 -10.37 20.70
N THR A 407 -15.57 -9.80 21.19
CA THR A 407 -14.21 -10.07 20.69
C THR A 407 -13.26 -10.32 21.86
N ASP A 408 -12.68 -11.51 21.95
CA ASP A 408 -11.67 -11.89 22.94
C ASP A 408 -10.41 -12.48 22.28
N ILE A 409 -9.33 -11.70 22.24
CA ILE A 409 -8.08 -12.09 21.56
C ILE A 409 -7.14 -12.89 22.48
N MET A 410 -7.18 -12.67 23.80
CA MET A 410 -6.19 -13.25 24.72
C MET A 410 -6.37 -14.76 24.90
N HIS A 411 -7.62 -15.20 25.08
CA HIS A 411 -7.92 -16.62 25.31
C HIS A 411 -7.53 -17.51 24.11
N PRO A 412 -7.93 -17.21 22.86
CA PRO A 412 -7.54 -18.04 21.72
C PRO A 412 -6.04 -17.98 21.43
N LEU A 413 -5.35 -16.86 21.68
CA LEU A 413 -3.89 -16.82 21.60
C LEU A 413 -3.25 -17.78 22.61
N SER A 414 -3.71 -17.77 23.86
CA SER A 414 -3.19 -18.66 24.91
C SER A 414 -3.39 -20.14 24.57
N GLU A 415 -4.57 -20.50 24.04
CA GLU A 415 -4.86 -21.86 23.59
C GLU A 415 -3.96 -22.28 22.42
N ALA A 416 -3.75 -21.39 21.43
CA ALA A 416 -2.85 -21.66 20.32
C ALA A 416 -1.40 -21.86 20.78
N MET A 417 -0.92 -21.06 21.76
CA MET A 417 0.40 -21.22 22.37
C MET A 417 0.56 -22.57 23.09
N ALA A 418 -0.51 -23.06 23.71
CA ALA A 418 -0.57 -24.37 24.38
C ALA A 418 -0.51 -25.50 23.35
N LEU A 419 -1.35 -25.45 22.31
CA LEU A 419 -1.38 -26.45 21.22
C LEU A 419 -0.02 -26.59 20.52
N LEU A 420 0.67 -25.47 20.30
CA LEU A 420 1.97 -25.45 19.62
C LEU A 420 3.16 -25.82 20.52
N SER A 421 2.95 -26.02 21.83
CA SER A 421 4.04 -26.30 22.78
C SER A 421 4.75 -27.64 22.59
N SER A 422 4.04 -28.63 22.04
CA SER A 422 4.54 -29.99 21.82
C SER A 422 5.21 -30.20 20.46
N VAL A 423 5.27 -29.17 19.61
CA VAL A 423 5.82 -29.26 18.26
C VAL A 423 7.35 -29.23 18.30
N HIS A 424 8.00 -30.17 17.61
CA HIS A 424 9.46 -30.30 17.61
C HIS A 424 10.11 -30.42 16.22
N ASP A 425 9.35 -30.81 15.20
CA ASP A 425 9.82 -31.09 13.84
C ASP A 425 9.21 -30.15 12.78
N ALA A 426 8.57 -29.06 13.23
CA ALA A 426 7.95 -28.05 12.40
C ALA A 426 8.09 -26.66 13.04
N LEU A 427 8.03 -25.62 12.22
CA LEU A 427 8.00 -24.23 12.67
C LEU A 427 6.58 -23.90 13.16
N PRO A 428 6.40 -23.56 14.45
CA PRO A 428 5.09 -23.20 14.98
C PRO A 428 4.67 -21.80 14.52
N GLN A 429 3.42 -21.66 14.05
CA GLN A 429 2.88 -20.43 13.47
C GLN A 429 1.43 -20.22 13.92
N ILE A 430 1.11 -18.97 14.28
CA ILE A 430 -0.22 -18.51 14.63
C ILE A 430 -0.63 -17.45 13.61
N TYR A 431 -1.81 -17.62 13.02
CA TYR A 431 -2.42 -16.68 12.08
C TYR A 431 -3.69 -16.10 12.70
N LEU A 432 -3.60 -14.88 13.24
CA LEU A 432 -4.74 -14.17 13.82
C LEU A 432 -5.42 -13.30 12.76
N ILE A 433 -6.72 -13.47 12.54
CA ILE A 433 -7.53 -12.67 11.61
C ILE A 433 -8.68 -12.04 12.40
N THR A 434 -8.79 -10.72 12.40
CA THR A 434 -9.80 -9.99 13.19
C THR A 434 -10.21 -8.66 12.54
N ASP A 435 -11.49 -8.30 12.70
CA ASP A 435 -12.02 -6.96 12.38
C ASP A 435 -12.32 -6.11 13.62
N GLY A 436 -12.19 -6.71 14.81
CA GLY A 436 -12.47 -6.10 16.10
C GLY A 436 -11.28 -5.41 16.76
N SER A 437 -11.57 -4.68 17.83
CA SER A 437 -10.62 -4.06 18.74
C SER A 437 -10.89 -4.55 20.16
N VAL A 438 -9.85 -4.59 20.99
CA VAL A 438 -9.93 -5.01 22.39
C VAL A 438 -9.37 -3.90 23.29
N ASP A 439 -9.81 -3.84 24.55
CA ASP A 439 -9.34 -2.80 25.48
C ASP A 439 -8.00 -3.18 26.15
N ASP A 440 -7.62 -4.46 26.14
CA ASP A 440 -6.47 -5.02 26.88
C ASP A 440 -5.22 -5.25 26.01
N GLU A 441 -5.09 -4.52 24.90
CA GLU A 441 -4.00 -4.62 23.92
C GLU A 441 -2.59 -4.65 24.53
N HIS A 442 -2.35 -3.78 25.54
CA HIS A 442 -1.07 -3.71 26.24
C HIS A 442 -0.78 -5.00 27.01
N ASN A 443 -1.79 -5.56 27.68
CA ASN A 443 -1.67 -6.80 28.44
C ASN A 443 -1.41 -8.00 27.51
N ILE A 444 -2.11 -8.05 26.37
CA ILE A 444 -1.87 -9.05 25.31
C ILE A 444 -0.43 -9.00 24.84
N CYS A 445 0.06 -7.81 24.45
CA CYS A 445 1.44 -7.64 23.99
C CYS A 445 2.45 -8.07 25.05
N GLN A 446 2.27 -7.68 26.31
CA GLN A 446 3.18 -8.01 27.41
C GLN A 446 3.21 -9.51 27.72
N THR A 447 2.04 -10.15 27.72
CA THR A 447 1.90 -11.60 27.95
C THR A 447 2.57 -12.39 26.84
N MET A 448 2.31 -12.03 25.58
CA MET A 448 2.92 -12.68 24.42
C MET A 448 4.44 -12.45 24.38
N LYS A 449 4.92 -11.24 24.70
CA LYS A 449 6.36 -10.94 24.83
C LYS A 449 7.02 -11.86 25.86
N THR A 450 6.39 -12.08 26.99
CA THR A 450 6.88 -12.97 28.06
C THR A 450 6.93 -14.42 27.60
N GLU A 451 5.86 -14.94 27.01
CA GLU A 451 5.79 -16.31 26.48
C GLU A 451 6.84 -16.58 25.40
N ILE A 452 6.99 -15.65 24.46
CA ILE A 452 7.96 -15.75 23.35
C ILE A 452 9.39 -15.75 23.89
N THR A 453 9.69 -14.88 24.86
CA THR A 453 11.01 -14.80 25.49
C THR A 453 11.34 -16.10 26.24
N ASN A 454 10.39 -16.64 27.00
CA ASN A 454 10.58 -17.88 27.77
C ASN A 454 10.81 -19.11 26.87
N ARG A 455 10.21 -19.15 25.68
CA ARG A 455 10.34 -20.27 24.73
C ARG A 455 11.57 -20.19 23.83
N GLY A 456 12.22 -19.03 23.75
CA GLY A 456 13.43 -18.82 22.95
C GLY A 456 13.25 -19.23 21.49
N SER A 457 14.17 -20.03 20.95
CA SER A 457 14.18 -20.44 19.53
C SER A 457 12.99 -21.31 19.08
N LYS A 458 12.18 -21.82 20.02
CA LYS A 458 10.96 -22.62 19.76
C LYS A 458 9.68 -21.79 19.83
N CYS A 459 9.77 -20.46 19.91
CA CYS A 459 8.60 -19.61 19.99
C CYS A 459 7.78 -19.64 18.68
N PRO A 460 6.44 -19.66 18.77
CA PRO A 460 5.58 -19.55 17.60
C PRO A 460 5.68 -18.18 16.94
N ARG A 461 5.58 -18.18 15.62
CA ARG A 461 5.46 -16.94 14.85
C ARG A 461 4.04 -16.44 14.88
N ILE A 462 3.81 -15.24 15.41
CA ILE A 462 2.46 -14.64 15.44
C ILE A 462 2.36 -13.69 14.25
N SER A 463 1.52 -14.04 13.28
CA SER A 463 1.16 -13.17 12.17
C SER A 463 -0.27 -12.69 12.38
N THR A 464 -0.53 -11.41 12.11
CA THR A 464 -1.84 -10.79 12.29
C THR A 464 -2.39 -10.23 10.98
N PHE A 465 -3.70 -10.31 10.79
CA PHE A 465 -4.41 -9.77 9.65
C PHE A 465 -5.60 -8.92 10.11
N GLY A 466 -5.53 -7.61 9.84
CA GLY A 466 -6.58 -6.66 10.21
C GLY A 466 -7.63 -6.49 9.11
N LEU A 467 -8.91 -6.51 9.48
CA LEU A 467 -10.02 -6.31 8.55
C LEU A 467 -10.70 -4.95 8.80
N GLY A 468 -10.98 -4.23 7.72
CA GLY A 468 -11.66 -2.94 7.77
C GLY A 468 -10.86 -1.82 8.43
N LEU A 469 -11.57 -0.75 8.78
CA LEU A 469 -11.00 0.47 9.37
C LEU A 469 -11.15 0.53 10.89
N HIS A 470 -11.87 -0.43 11.48
CA HIS A 470 -12.30 -0.37 12.89
C HIS A 470 -11.35 -1.10 13.84
N CYS A 471 -10.59 -2.08 13.37
CA CYS A 471 -9.58 -2.73 14.18
C CYS A 471 -8.37 -1.81 14.43
N ASN A 472 -7.69 -2.04 15.56
CA ASN A 472 -6.47 -1.32 15.89
C ASN A 472 -5.26 -1.93 15.13
N HIS A 473 -5.02 -1.38 13.94
CA HIS A 473 -3.91 -1.78 13.07
C HIS A 473 -2.52 -1.59 13.70
N TYR A 474 -2.37 -0.63 14.63
CA TYR A 474 -1.11 -0.43 15.35
C TYR A 474 -0.85 -1.58 16.33
N PHE A 475 -1.85 -1.95 17.11
CA PHE A 475 -1.78 -3.10 18.03
C PHE A 475 -1.46 -4.40 17.27
N LEU A 476 -2.19 -4.69 16.18
CA LEU A 476 -1.97 -5.90 15.40
C LEU A 476 -0.54 -5.96 14.82
N ARG A 477 -0.01 -4.82 14.36
CA ARG A 477 1.37 -4.72 13.87
C ARG A 477 2.39 -4.95 14.99
N MET A 478 2.15 -4.38 16.17
CA MET A 478 3.00 -4.58 17.35
C MET A 478 3.02 -6.06 17.76
N LEU A 479 1.86 -6.70 17.84
CA LEU A 479 1.73 -8.11 18.17
C LEU A 479 2.46 -9.01 17.17
N ALA A 480 2.33 -8.74 15.86
CA ALA A 480 3.06 -9.47 14.83
C ALA A 480 4.58 -9.28 14.96
N SER A 481 5.03 -8.06 15.27
CA SER A 481 6.44 -7.77 15.51
C SER A 481 6.97 -8.58 16.69
N ILE A 482 6.28 -8.57 17.84
CA ILE A 482 6.66 -9.35 19.03
C ILE A 482 6.80 -10.84 18.67
N GLY A 483 5.85 -11.36 17.88
CA GLY A 483 5.84 -12.73 17.38
C GLY A 483 6.82 -13.03 16.25
N LYS A 484 7.66 -12.09 15.79
CA LYS A 484 8.52 -12.26 14.58
C LYS A 484 7.74 -12.71 13.33
N GLY A 485 6.44 -12.41 13.28
CA GLY A 485 5.57 -12.78 12.17
C GLY A 485 5.27 -11.60 11.25
N HIS A 486 4.20 -11.73 10.47
CA HIS A 486 3.84 -10.76 9.44
C HIS A 486 2.51 -10.09 9.76
N TYR A 487 2.45 -8.78 9.52
CA TYR A 487 1.20 -8.01 9.54
C TYR A 487 0.79 -7.61 8.13
N ASP A 488 -0.49 -7.76 7.83
CA ASP A 488 -1.16 -7.16 6.65
C ASP A 488 -2.61 -6.83 7.03
N ALA A 489 -3.33 -6.12 6.17
CA ALA A 489 -4.71 -5.75 6.40
C ALA A 489 -5.50 -5.57 5.10
N ALA A 490 -6.81 -5.79 5.14
CA ALA A 490 -7.71 -5.47 4.04
C ALA A 490 -8.73 -4.43 4.48
N LEU A 491 -8.62 -3.21 3.94
CA LEU A 491 -9.51 -2.10 4.29
C LEU A 491 -10.85 -2.17 3.54
N GLU A 492 -10.86 -2.83 2.38
CA GLU A 492 -12.04 -3.02 1.56
C GLU A 492 -12.42 -4.50 1.50
N THR A 493 -13.72 -4.79 1.67
CA THR A 493 -14.25 -6.16 1.69
C THR A 493 -13.90 -6.95 0.44
N ALA A 494 -13.90 -6.31 -0.73
CA ALA A 494 -13.59 -6.96 -2.01
C ALA A 494 -12.14 -7.47 -2.11
N SER A 495 -11.24 -6.95 -1.28
CA SER A 495 -9.82 -7.32 -1.30
C SER A 495 -9.45 -8.41 -0.28
N ILE A 496 -10.32 -8.71 0.70
CA ILE A 496 -10.05 -9.58 1.86
C ILE A 496 -9.41 -10.91 1.45
N GLU A 497 -10.09 -11.68 0.59
CA GLU A 497 -9.64 -13.02 0.21
C GLU A 497 -8.24 -13.00 -0.43
N SER A 498 -8.07 -12.17 -1.46
CA SER A 498 -6.81 -12.05 -2.19
C SER A 498 -5.64 -11.60 -1.30
N ARG A 499 -5.91 -10.76 -0.29
CA ARG A 499 -4.89 -10.23 0.61
C ARG A 499 -4.51 -11.23 1.70
N ILE A 500 -5.48 -11.95 2.27
CA ILE A 500 -5.20 -13.04 3.20
C ILE A 500 -4.32 -14.10 2.52
N LEU A 501 -4.63 -14.50 1.29
CA LEU A 501 -3.83 -15.48 0.56
C LEU A 501 -2.39 -15.01 0.29
N LYS A 502 -2.20 -13.74 -0.12
CA LYS A 502 -0.87 -13.15 -0.30
C LYS A 502 -0.09 -13.10 1.02
N TRP A 503 -0.74 -12.66 2.09
CA TRP A 503 -0.15 -12.57 3.43
C TRP A 503 0.25 -13.96 3.95
N PHE A 504 -0.66 -14.94 3.87
CA PHE A 504 -0.42 -16.32 4.25
C PHE A 504 0.74 -16.91 3.46
N GLY A 505 0.74 -16.75 2.13
CA GLY A 505 1.81 -17.24 1.27
C GLY A 505 3.19 -16.68 1.65
N ARG A 506 3.28 -15.42 2.09
CA ARG A 506 4.54 -14.82 2.57
C ARG A 506 4.97 -15.40 3.91
N ALA A 507 4.05 -15.49 4.87
CA ALA A 507 4.33 -15.96 6.21
C ALA A 507 4.60 -17.48 6.30
N SER A 508 4.04 -18.28 5.38
CA SER A 508 4.19 -19.73 5.33
C SER A 508 5.41 -20.22 4.53
N SER A 509 6.16 -19.30 3.93
CA SER A 509 7.30 -19.59 3.03
C SER A 509 8.68 -19.39 3.68
N THR A 510 8.79 -19.55 5.00
CA THR A 510 10.07 -19.39 5.73
C THR A 510 11.13 -20.39 5.25
N ILE A 511 12.31 -19.89 4.94
CA ILE A 511 13.49 -20.67 4.51
C ILE A 511 14.67 -20.58 5.49
N VAL A 512 14.77 -19.50 6.27
CA VAL A 512 15.76 -19.35 7.34
C VAL A 512 15.07 -18.76 8.57
N ALA A 513 15.13 -19.47 9.69
CA ALA A 513 14.47 -19.08 10.94
C ALA A 513 15.46 -18.61 12.01
N ASN A 514 14.96 -17.81 12.96
CA ASN A 514 15.70 -17.31 14.12
C ASN A 514 16.97 -16.53 13.73
N ILE A 515 16.79 -15.54 12.86
CA ILE A 515 17.88 -14.68 12.41
C ILE A 515 18.48 -13.91 13.60
N SER A 516 19.81 -13.91 13.69
CA SER A 516 20.56 -13.10 14.63
C SER A 516 21.71 -12.37 13.94
N ILE A 517 22.01 -11.17 14.43
CA ILE A 517 23.09 -10.32 13.94
C ILE A 517 23.89 -9.90 15.18
N ASP A 518 25.08 -10.48 15.34
CA ASP A 518 25.85 -10.36 16.59
C ASP A 518 26.76 -9.12 16.59
N ASP A 519 27.35 -8.79 15.45
CA ASP A 519 28.43 -7.79 15.35
C ASP A 519 27.98 -6.33 15.54
N ILE A 520 26.67 -6.06 15.53
CA ILE A 520 26.09 -4.71 15.64
C ILE A 520 25.75 -4.30 17.07
N LYS A 521 25.78 -5.23 18.03
CA LYS A 521 25.41 -4.96 19.44
C LYS A 521 26.45 -4.14 20.22
N HIS A 522 27.62 -3.92 19.62
CA HIS A 522 28.73 -3.17 20.23
C HIS A 522 28.81 -1.71 19.76
N LEU A 523 27.88 -1.26 18.91
CA LEU A 523 27.83 0.12 18.43
C LEU A 523 27.25 1.04 19.51
N ASP A 524 27.78 2.27 19.58
CA ASP A 524 27.29 3.29 20.51
C ASP A 524 25.99 3.90 19.98
N ASP A 525 25.07 4.26 20.89
CA ASP A 525 23.79 4.94 20.58
C ASP A 525 23.02 4.30 19.40
N PHE A 526 22.88 2.98 19.50
CA PHE A 526 22.37 2.10 18.46
C PHE A 526 20.85 1.94 18.54
N GLU A 527 20.16 2.26 17.46
CA GLU A 527 18.71 2.14 17.30
C GLU A 527 18.38 1.30 16.06
N VAL A 528 17.42 0.39 16.17
CA VAL A 528 16.97 -0.47 15.05
C VAL A 528 15.48 -0.32 14.88
N ASP A 529 15.03 -0.31 13.62
CA ASP A 529 13.62 -0.24 13.23
C ASP A 529 12.78 -1.43 13.72
N SER A 530 13.43 -2.53 14.12
CA SER A 530 12.78 -3.73 14.63
C SER A 530 13.58 -4.36 15.78
N GLU A 531 12.99 -4.37 16.98
CA GLU A 531 13.51 -5.12 18.14
C GLU A 531 13.54 -6.64 17.84
N TYR A 532 12.62 -7.12 17.00
CA TYR A 532 12.42 -8.54 16.71
C TYR A 532 12.68 -8.84 15.23
N ILE A 533 13.91 -9.22 14.90
CA ILE A 533 14.31 -9.54 13.54
C ILE A 533 13.45 -10.71 13.01
N PRO A 534 12.70 -10.51 11.90
CA PRO A 534 11.86 -11.56 11.33
C PRO A 534 12.69 -12.61 10.59
N ASP A 535 12.06 -13.74 10.33
CA ASP A 535 12.66 -14.83 9.54
C ASP A 535 12.78 -14.44 8.05
N ILE A 536 13.64 -15.15 7.31
CA ILE A 536 13.74 -14.97 5.85
C ILE A 536 12.75 -15.90 5.17
N SER A 537 11.88 -15.32 4.35
CA SER A 537 10.89 -16.03 3.53
C SER A 537 11.32 -16.06 2.07
N ALA A 538 10.98 -17.14 1.35
CA ALA A 538 11.20 -17.23 -0.10
C ALA A 538 10.45 -16.14 -0.90
N LYS A 539 9.40 -15.56 -0.30
CA LYS A 539 8.53 -14.54 -0.91
C LYS A 539 8.74 -13.13 -0.33
N SER A 540 9.79 -12.89 0.45
CA SER A 540 10.13 -11.52 0.84
C SER A 540 11.60 -11.37 1.25
N PRO A 541 12.29 -10.30 0.80
CA PRO A 541 13.60 -9.96 1.34
C PRO A 541 13.48 -9.53 2.80
N LEU A 542 14.58 -9.70 3.54
CA LEU A 542 14.73 -9.13 4.88
C LEU A 542 15.42 -7.76 4.74
N CYS A 543 14.84 -6.74 5.36
CA CYS A 543 15.40 -5.40 5.43
C CYS A 543 15.31 -4.94 6.88
N VAL A 544 16.46 -4.76 7.51
CA VAL A 544 16.63 -4.24 8.87
C VAL A 544 17.39 -2.93 8.76
N SER A 545 16.84 -1.86 9.30
CA SER A 545 17.46 -0.53 9.23
C SER A 545 17.61 0.07 10.61
N GLY A 546 18.51 1.03 10.75
CA GLY A 546 18.77 1.63 12.04
C GLY A 546 19.73 2.80 11.97
N LYS A 547 19.96 3.39 13.15
CA LYS A 547 20.84 4.52 13.37
C LYS A 547 21.90 4.15 14.40
N TYR A 548 23.09 4.74 14.29
CA TYR A 548 24.20 4.45 15.19
C TYR A 548 25.20 5.60 15.25
N HIS A 549 25.98 5.63 16.33
CA HIS A 549 27.18 6.44 16.46
C HIS A 549 28.44 5.56 16.38
N GLY A 550 29.54 6.16 15.91
CA GLY A 550 30.86 5.54 15.90
C GLY A 550 31.20 4.84 14.58
N LYS A 551 32.13 3.87 14.63
CA LYS A 551 32.63 3.20 13.43
C LYS A 551 31.88 1.89 13.21
N PHE A 552 31.16 1.79 12.10
CA PHE A 552 30.52 0.54 11.68
C PHE A 552 31.60 -0.52 11.30
N PRO A 553 31.41 -1.80 11.65
CA PRO A 553 32.36 -2.86 11.28
C PRO A 553 32.49 -3.01 9.77
N ASP A 554 33.63 -3.49 9.26
CA ASP A 554 33.84 -3.68 7.81
C ASP A 554 33.03 -4.87 7.24
N THR A 555 32.65 -5.81 8.12
CA THR A 555 31.87 -7.02 7.82
C THR A 555 30.88 -7.30 8.93
N VAL A 556 29.70 -7.83 8.58
CA VAL A 556 28.66 -8.25 9.52
C VAL A 556 28.29 -9.70 9.25
N VAL A 557 28.27 -10.53 10.29
CA VAL A 557 27.84 -11.93 10.20
C VAL A 557 26.38 -12.06 10.62
N VAL A 558 25.56 -12.55 9.69
CA VAL A 558 24.17 -12.93 9.95
C VAL A 558 24.09 -14.44 10.14
N LYS A 559 23.47 -14.89 11.24
CA LYS A 559 23.25 -16.31 11.55
C LYS A 559 21.77 -16.64 11.54
N GLY A 560 21.45 -17.91 11.35
CA GLY A 560 20.09 -18.45 11.44
C GLY A 560 20.07 -19.96 11.25
N TYR A 561 18.89 -20.55 11.16
CA TYR A 561 18.70 -22.00 11.00
C TYR A 561 17.93 -22.33 9.73
N LEU A 562 18.37 -23.38 9.03
CA LEU A 562 17.69 -23.94 7.87
C LEU A 562 16.63 -24.97 8.27
N ALA A 563 15.79 -25.37 7.32
CA ALA A 563 14.71 -26.34 7.56
C ALA A 563 15.19 -27.75 8.00
N ASP A 564 16.47 -28.07 7.81
CA ASP A 564 17.11 -29.29 8.32
C ASP A 564 17.77 -29.07 9.70
N MET A 565 17.47 -27.96 10.36
CA MET A 565 18.00 -27.52 11.66
C MET A 565 19.51 -27.26 11.68
N LYS A 566 20.17 -27.19 10.52
CA LYS A 566 21.55 -26.74 10.43
C LYS A 566 21.64 -25.23 10.58
N GLU A 567 22.64 -24.78 11.32
CA GLU A 567 22.99 -23.38 11.38
C GLU A 567 23.61 -22.92 10.06
N ILE A 568 23.19 -21.75 9.59
CA ILE A 568 23.77 -21.05 8.44
C ILE A 568 24.37 -19.73 8.93
N SER A 569 25.52 -19.36 8.38
CA SER A 569 26.16 -18.06 8.64
C SER A 569 26.50 -17.41 7.30
N ILE A 570 26.19 -16.13 7.19
CA ILE A 570 26.39 -15.32 5.99
C ILE A 570 27.21 -14.10 6.39
N GLU A 571 28.37 -13.95 5.75
CA GLU A 571 29.22 -12.79 5.92
C GLU A 571 28.84 -11.73 4.90
N LEU A 572 28.41 -10.56 5.38
CA LEU A 572 28.03 -9.41 4.58
C LEU A 572 29.11 -8.36 4.64
N LYS A 573 29.53 -7.86 3.47
CA LYS A 573 30.45 -6.73 3.37
C LYS A 573 29.69 -5.43 3.48
N VAL A 574 30.27 -4.49 4.24
CA VAL A 574 29.72 -3.15 4.42
C VAL A 574 30.11 -2.26 3.25
N GLN A 575 29.12 -1.53 2.71
CA GLN A 575 29.27 -0.67 1.56
C GLN A 575 28.79 0.75 1.89
N HIS A 576 29.63 1.73 1.56
CA HIS A 576 29.29 3.15 1.65
C HIS A 576 28.74 3.61 0.30
N LEU A 577 27.44 3.41 0.08
CA LEU A 577 26.79 3.86 -1.16
C LEU A 577 26.36 5.33 -1.01
N LYS A 578 26.86 6.18 -1.90
CA LYS A 578 26.42 7.59 -2.00
C LYS A 578 25.13 7.78 -2.81
N GLU A 579 24.70 6.75 -3.54
CA GLU A 579 23.61 6.86 -4.52
C GLU A 579 22.27 6.29 -4.04
N ILE A 580 22.23 5.56 -2.93
CA ILE A 580 20.99 5.06 -2.32
C ILE A 580 20.71 5.90 -1.07
N PRO A 581 19.72 6.81 -1.10
CA PRO A 581 19.36 7.61 0.05
C PRO A 581 18.63 6.73 1.07
N LEU A 582 19.36 6.25 2.09
CA LEU A 582 18.81 5.43 3.19
C LEU A 582 17.74 6.20 3.99
N ASP A 583 17.83 7.53 4.03
CA ASP A 583 16.81 8.45 4.56
C ASP A 583 15.45 8.32 3.87
N LYS A 584 15.41 7.72 2.67
CA LYS A 584 14.16 7.50 1.92
C LYS A 584 13.73 6.05 1.89
N VAL A 585 14.52 5.13 2.43
CA VAL A 585 14.27 3.68 2.32
C VAL A 585 13.20 3.21 3.30
N ARG A 586 12.87 3.96 4.36
CA ARG A 586 11.74 3.67 5.25
C ARG A 586 11.26 4.90 6.02
#